data_AF-A0A0M3J6G2-F1
#
_entry.id   AF-A0A0M3J6G2-F1
#
_cell.length_a   1.000
_cell.length_b   1.000
_cell.length_c   1.000
_cell.angle_alpha   90.00
_cell.angle_beta   90.00
_cell.angle_gamma   90.00
#
_symmetry.space_group_name_H-M   'P 1'
#
loop_
_entity.id
_entity.type
_entity.pdbx_description
1 polymer ?
#
loop_
_entity_poly.entity_id
_entity_poly.type
_entity_poly.pdbx_seq_one_letter_code
_entity_poly.pdbx_strand_id
1 'polypeptide(L)'
;LEIRVTERDGDKLIYSSDYGSPNSPNYVDIVDKFKKGLGELIKKTTSGPSFVADDVNYITNPKIKNSTWDKGLLVNATADFKSPVDKCEFWKELSEQIKSYSNKLGSSKLTVASDIDQLDPCRKEEHKGKVCGTTYCQPELGEVCIAGKVCGCPNGQKRTGLDKPCKQVESWNLPLWVAREGNTTLKYTNDLANPLDEMHKKLVSGFEKGIAESYAKTPLKDGFVVAEVNDIVNPNTINKASFADND
;
A
#
# COMPACT_ATOMS: atom_id res chain seq x y z
N LEU A 1 16.37 3.77 -14.27
CA LEU A 1 16.44 2.51 -13.48
C LEU A 1 16.73 2.87 -12.02
N GLU A 2 16.35 2.01 -11.08
CA GLU A 2 16.56 2.25 -9.64
C GLU A 2 17.40 1.10 -9.06
N ILE A 3 18.47 1.40 -8.33
CA ILE A 3 19.33 0.38 -7.70
C ILE A 3 19.56 0.76 -6.24
N ARG A 4 19.38 -0.20 -5.34
CA ARG A 4 19.71 -0.02 -3.93
C ARG A 4 21.13 -0.50 -3.62
N VAL A 5 21.97 0.41 -3.15
CA VAL A 5 23.36 0.13 -2.76
C VAL A 5 23.44 0.07 -1.24
N THR A 6 23.92 -1.04 -0.68
CA THR A 6 23.93 -1.30 0.77
C THR A 6 25.28 -1.06 1.42
N GLU A 7 26.38 -1.13 0.67
CA GLU A 7 27.72 -0.99 1.20
C GLU A 7 28.65 -0.24 0.24
N ARG A 8 29.63 0.46 0.81
CA ARG A 8 30.77 1.08 0.13
C ARG A 8 32.04 0.65 0.82
N ASP A 9 32.98 0.06 0.07
CA ASP A 9 34.30 -0.35 0.60
C ASP A 9 34.19 -1.34 1.80
N GLY A 10 33.07 -2.06 1.92
CA GLY A 10 32.77 -2.98 3.03
C GLY A 10 32.02 -2.33 4.19
N ASP A 11 31.92 -1.01 4.22
CA ASP A 11 31.15 -0.27 5.22
C ASP A 11 29.68 -0.18 4.82
N LYS A 12 28.80 -0.37 5.80
CA LYS A 12 27.35 -0.26 5.59
C LYS A 12 26.97 1.19 5.33
N LEU A 13 26.18 1.39 4.27
CA LEU A 13 25.62 2.69 3.95
C LEU A 13 24.30 2.91 4.70
N ILE A 14 24.14 4.11 5.24
CA ILE A 14 22.89 4.59 5.82
C ILE A 14 22.59 5.93 5.16
N TYR A 15 21.37 6.11 4.66
CA TYR A 15 20.96 7.37 4.08
C TYR A 15 21.04 8.52 5.10
N SER A 16 21.54 9.66 4.64
CA SER A 16 21.58 10.93 5.35
C SER A 16 21.40 12.08 4.35
N SER A 17 21.18 13.30 4.86
CA SER A 17 21.04 14.50 4.02
C SER A 17 22.27 14.80 3.15
N ASP A 18 23.46 14.30 3.52
CA ASP A 18 24.68 14.43 2.70
C ASP A 18 24.49 13.81 1.31
N TYR A 19 23.73 12.73 1.19
CA TYR A 19 23.43 12.09 -0.09
C TYR A 19 22.28 12.76 -0.84
N GLY A 20 21.59 13.73 -0.24
CA GLY A 20 20.60 14.57 -0.92
C GLY A 20 21.20 15.83 -1.56
N SER A 21 22.48 16.13 -1.31
CA SER A 21 23.15 17.34 -1.76
C SER A 21 24.22 17.03 -2.80
N PRO A 22 24.07 17.46 -4.06
CA PRO A 22 25.04 17.19 -5.13
C PRO A 22 26.46 17.72 -4.88
N ASN A 23 26.58 18.70 -3.98
CA ASN A 23 27.85 19.33 -3.63
C ASN A 23 28.57 18.66 -2.45
N SER A 24 27.96 17.64 -1.82
CA SER A 24 28.58 16.95 -0.70
C SER A 24 29.66 15.98 -1.20
N PRO A 25 30.83 15.89 -0.52
CA PRO A 25 31.87 14.93 -0.89
C PRO A 25 31.38 13.49 -0.91
N ASN A 26 30.47 13.13 0.00
CA ASN A 26 29.87 11.80 0.07
C ASN A 26 28.98 11.48 -1.14
N TYR A 27 28.23 12.48 -1.61
CA TYR A 27 27.41 12.34 -2.82
C TYR A 27 28.31 12.15 -4.04
N VAL A 28 29.28 13.04 -4.24
CA VAL A 28 30.18 13.04 -5.40
C VAL A 28 30.94 11.70 -5.50
N ASP A 29 31.49 11.21 -4.39
CA ASP A 29 32.20 9.92 -4.34
C ASP A 29 31.28 8.73 -4.68
N ILE A 30 30.08 8.67 -4.10
CA ILE A 30 29.13 7.59 -4.42
C ILE A 30 28.70 7.65 -5.88
N VAL A 31 28.42 8.83 -6.43
CA VAL A 31 28.01 8.99 -7.82
C VAL A 31 29.13 8.55 -8.76
N ASP A 32 30.38 8.97 -8.55
CA ASP A 32 31.51 8.56 -9.39
C ASP A 32 31.69 7.03 -9.40
N LYS A 33 31.72 6.42 -8.20
CA LYS A 33 31.81 4.96 -8.05
C LYS A 33 30.63 4.25 -8.72
N PHE A 34 29.42 4.75 -8.49
CA PHE A 34 28.20 4.16 -9.05
C PHE A 34 28.21 4.18 -10.56
N LYS A 35 28.50 5.34 -11.17
CA LYS A 35 28.57 5.50 -12.62
C LYS A 35 29.61 4.58 -13.24
N LYS A 36 30.82 4.56 -12.69
CA LYS A 36 31.89 3.65 -13.13
C LYS A 36 31.45 2.19 -13.07
N GLY A 37 30.91 1.77 -11.94
CA GLY A 37 30.47 0.38 -11.73
C GLY A 37 29.30 -0.02 -12.64
N LEU A 38 28.31 0.86 -12.78
CA LEU A 38 27.15 0.63 -13.62
C LEU A 38 27.55 0.55 -15.10
N GLY A 39 28.34 1.50 -15.59
CA GLY A 39 28.83 1.50 -16.97
C GLY A 39 29.67 0.26 -17.31
N GLU A 40 30.47 -0.25 -16.36
CA GLU A 40 31.21 -1.52 -16.53
C GLU A 40 30.29 -2.74 -16.67
N LEU A 41 29.19 -2.79 -15.94
CA LEU A 41 28.22 -3.89 -16.03
C LEU A 41 27.34 -3.78 -17.28
N ILE A 42 26.90 -2.57 -17.65
CA ILE A 42 26.12 -2.34 -18.87
C ILE A 42 26.92 -2.77 -20.11
N LYS A 43 28.22 -2.50 -20.15
CA LYS A 43 29.08 -2.95 -21.27
C LYS A 43 29.16 -4.48 -21.43
N LYS A 44 28.73 -5.25 -20.42
CA LYS A 44 28.68 -6.73 -20.44
C LYS A 44 27.31 -7.29 -20.83
N THR A 45 26.31 -6.43 -21.02
CA THR A 45 24.98 -6.85 -21.51
C THR A 45 24.96 -6.88 -23.04
N THR A 46 23.93 -7.47 -23.63
CA THR A 46 23.71 -7.48 -25.08
C THR A 46 23.55 -6.07 -25.65
N SER A 47 23.06 -5.14 -24.82
CA SER A 47 22.91 -3.72 -25.16
C SER A 47 24.19 -2.89 -25.00
N GLY A 48 25.25 -3.48 -24.45
CA GLY A 48 26.54 -2.83 -24.22
C GLY A 48 27.15 -2.12 -25.44
N PRO A 49 27.13 -2.70 -26.65
CA PRO A 49 27.65 -2.03 -27.85
C PRO A 49 26.91 -0.73 -28.24
N SER A 50 25.64 -0.59 -27.86
CA SER A 50 24.83 0.61 -28.10
C SER A 50 24.91 1.62 -26.95
N PHE A 51 25.53 1.28 -25.82
CA PHE A 51 25.60 2.14 -24.64
C PHE A 51 26.42 3.42 -24.90
N VAL A 52 25.89 4.56 -24.47
CA VAL A 52 26.48 5.89 -24.66
C VAL A 52 26.98 6.47 -23.35
N ALA A 53 26.08 6.61 -22.38
CA ALA A 53 26.36 7.25 -21.10
C ALA A 53 25.36 6.78 -20.04
N ASP A 54 25.78 6.87 -18.78
CA ASP A 54 24.90 6.75 -17.62
C ASP A 54 24.98 8.02 -16.78
N ASP A 55 23.93 8.27 -16.02
CA ASP A 55 23.92 9.35 -15.04
C ASP A 55 23.09 9.02 -13.81
N VAL A 56 23.40 9.70 -12.70
CA VAL A 56 22.63 9.60 -11.45
C VAL A 56 21.70 10.80 -11.35
N ASN A 57 20.40 10.55 -11.36
CA ASN A 57 19.38 11.60 -11.25
C ASN A 57 19.27 12.10 -9.80
N TYR A 58 19.18 11.18 -8.85
CA TYR A 58 19.13 11.49 -7.42
C TYR A 58 19.44 10.26 -6.57
N ILE A 59 19.76 10.52 -5.30
CA ILE A 59 19.91 9.50 -4.26
C ILE A 59 18.92 9.82 -3.14
N THR A 60 18.20 8.80 -2.67
CA THR A 60 17.15 8.97 -1.67
C THR A 60 17.11 7.82 -0.67
N ASN A 61 16.30 7.98 0.37
CA ASN A 61 16.11 6.98 1.41
C ASN A 61 15.36 5.75 0.85
N PRO A 62 15.91 4.52 0.97
CA PRO A 62 15.23 3.31 0.50
C PRO A 62 13.82 3.09 1.09
N LYS A 63 13.54 3.63 2.28
CA LYS A 63 12.23 3.53 2.93
C LYS A 63 11.09 4.14 2.13
N ILE A 64 11.36 5.05 1.19
CA ILE A 64 10.31 5.59 0.32
C ILE A 64 9.73 4.53 -0.62
N LYS A 65 10.52 3.50 -0.96
CA LYS A 65 10.13 2.43 -1.87
C LYS A 65 9.62 1.22 -1.10
N ASN A 66 10.29 0.88 -0.01
CA ASN A 66 9.88 -0.21 0.88
C ASN A 66 10.27 0.16 2.32
N SER A 67 9.27 0.32 3.20
CA SER A 67 9.45 0.76 4.59
C SER A 67 10.35 -0.16 5.43
N THR A 68 10.52 -1.41 5.00
CA THR A 68 11.40 -2.40 5.65
C THR A 68 12.89 -2.21 5.31
N TRP A 69 13.21 -1.44 4.27
CA TRP A 69 14.59 -1.17 3.87
C TRP A 69 15.23 -0.11 4.78
N ASP A 70 15.82 -0.56 5.87
CA ASP A 70 16.46 0.26 6.90
C ASP A 70 17.89 0.72 6.58
N LYS A 71 18.49 0.17 5.51
CA LYS A 71 19.89 0.37 5.12
C LYS A 71 20.04 0.64 3.63
N GLY A 72 21.16 1.27 3.31
CA GLY A 72 21.59 1.58 1.97
C GLY A 72 21.11 2.93 1.45
N LEU A 73 21.41 3.16 0.18
CA LEU A 73 21.03 4.32 -0.61
C LEU A 73 20.21 3.83 -1.81
N LEU A 74 19.06 4.44 -2.07
CA LEU A 74 18.29 4.17 -3.29
C LEU A 74 18.74 5.17 -4.35
N VAL A 75 19.43 4.67 -5.38
CA VAL A 75 20.00 5.47 -6.47
C VAL A 75 19.09 5.38 -7.68
N ASN A 76 18.60 6.52 -8.15
CA ASN A 76 17.87 6.63 -9.40
C ASN A 76 18.83 7.09 -10.50
N ALA A 77 18.89 6.33 -11.60
CA ALA A 77 19.86 6.54 -12.66
C ALA A 77 19.27 6.39 -14.07
N THR A 78 19.91 6.99 -15.06
CA THR A 78 19.63 6.79 -16.49
C THR A 78 20.77 6.03 -17.16
N ALA A 79 20.45 5.38 -18.29
CA ALA A 79 21.40 4.79 -19.20
C ALA A 79 20.91 5.06 -20.62
N ASP A 80 21.74 5.74 -21.41
CA ASP A 80 21.44 6.16 -22.77
C ASP A 80 22.06 5.20 -23.78
N PHE A 81 21.29 4.87 -24.82
CA PHE A 81 21.68 3.93 -25.87
C PHE A 81 21.45 4.53 -27.26
N LYS A 82 22.30 4.18 -28.22
CA LYS A 82 22.20 4.63 -29.63
C LYS A 82 20.99 4.03 -30.37
N SER A 83 20.52 2.87 -29.91
CA SER A 83 19.38 2.15 -30.48
C SER A 83 18.34 1.91 -29.39
N PRO A 84 17.07 1.70 -29.75
CA PRO A 84 16.05 1.25 -28.81
C PRO A 84 16.50 -0.02 -28.09
N VAL A 85 16.25 -0.08 -26.78
CA VAL A 85 16.56 -1.21 -25.91
C VAL A 85 15.28 -1.64 -25.22
N ASP A 86 14.98 -2.94 -25.20
CA ASP A 86 13.89 -3.47 -24.38
C ASP A 86 14.25 -3.31 -22.90
N LYS A 87 13.46 -2.52 -22.19
CA LYS A 87 13.73 -2.17 -20.80
C LYS A 87 13.74 -3.39 -19.88
N CYS A 88 12.90 -4.38 -20.14
CA CYS A 88 12.73 -5.54 -19.29
C CYS A 88 13.87 -6.55 -19.50
N GLU A 89 14.21 -6.82 -20.75
CA GLU A 89 15.36 -7.65 -21.12
C GLU A 89 16.67 -7.03 -20.60
N PHE A 90 16.85 -5.72 -20.81
CA PHE A 90 18.01 -5.00 -20.28
C PHE A 90 18.11 -5.07 -18.76
N TRP A 91 17.00 -4.84 -18.05
CA TRP A 91 17.00 -4.94 -16.60
C TRP A 91 17.36 -6.35 -16.13
N LYS A 92 16.77 -7.37 -16.76
CA LYS A 92 17.05 -8.77 -16.46
C LYS A 92 18.54 -9.07 -16.62
N GLU A 93 19.13 -8.76 -17.77
CA GLU A 93 20.55 -8.98 -18.02
C GLU A 93 21.44 -8.20 -17.04
N LEU A 94 21.12 -6.94 -16.76
CA LEU A 94 21.87 -6.12 -15.80
C LEU A 94 21.81 -6.73 -14.38
N SER A 95 20.64 -7.20 -13.96
CA SER A 95 20.46 -7.84 -12.66
C SER A 95 21.23 -9.16 -12.56
N GLU A 96 21.30 -9.94 -13.64
CA GLU A 96 22.10 -11.16 -13.74
C GLU A 96 23.60 -10.85 -13.70
N GLN A 97 24.05 -9.80 -14.39
CA GLN A 97 25.43 -9.31 -14.28
C GLN A 97 25.76 -8.92 -12.84
N ILE A 98 24.92 -8.14 -12.14
CA ILE A 98 25.14 -7.78 -10.73
C ILE A 98 25.26 -9.02 -9.84
N LYS A 99 24.34 -9.99 -9.99
CA LYS A 99 24.33 -11.23 -9.21
C LYS A 99 25.58 -12.09 -9.47
N SER A 100 26.00 -12.21 -10.72
CA SER A 100 27.21 -12.97 -11.08
C SER A 100 28.50 -12.36 -10.49
N TYR A 101 28.48 -11.05 -10.20
CA TYR A 101 29.56 -10.34 -9.50
C TYR A 101 29.38 -10.34 -7.98
N SER A 102 28.68 -11.34 -7.41
CA SER A 102 28.41 -11.43 -5.97
C SER A 102 27.76 -10.15 -5.41
N ASN A 103 26.84 -9.58 -6.18
CA ASN A 103 26.18 -8.30 -5.93
C ASN A 103 27.13 -7.09 -5.88
N LYS A 104 28.36 -7.17 -6.40
CA LYS A 104 29.22 -6.01 -6.58
C LYS A 104 28.83 -5.24 -7.84
N LEU A 105 28.77 -3.92 -7.74
CA LEU A 105 28.51 -3.04 -8.87
C LEU A 105 29.81 -2.84 -9.68
N GLY A 106 30.13 -3.82 -10.53
CA GLY A 106 31.39 -3.83 -11.28
C GLY A 106 32.61 -3.80 -10.36
N SER A 107 33.62 -3.00 -10.71
CA SER A 107 34.84 -2.81 -9.92
C SER A 107 34.74 -1.71 -8.85
N SER A 108 33.57 -1.04 -8.73
CA SER A 108 33.39 0.20 -7.95
C SER A 108 33.47 0.06 -6.42
N LYS A 109 33.69 -1.16 -5.90
CA LYS A 109 33.63 -1.50 -4.47
C LYS A 109 32.28 -1.18 -3.80
N LEU A 110 31.23 -0.93 -4.57
CA LEU A 110 29.86 -0.82 -4.09
C LEU A 110 29.18 -2.19 -4.08
N THR A 111 28.42 -2.49 -3.03
CA THR A 111 27.57 -3.70 -2.94
C THR A 111 26.11 -3.31 -3.17
N VAL A 112 25.47 -3.95 -4.13
CA VAL A 112 24.02 -3.86 -4.40
C VAL A 112 23.27 -4.79 -3.46
N ALA A 113 22.07 -4.38 -3.05
CA ALA A 113 21.21 -5.22 -2.22
C ALA A 113 20.86 -6.55 -2.93
N SER A 114 20.85 -7.65 -2.18
CA SER A 114 20.53 -8.99 -2.72
C SER A 114 19.08 -9.12 -3.20
N ASP A 115 18.20 -8.23 -2.77
CA ASP A 115 16.79 -8.16 -3.16
C ASP A 115 16.53 -7.21 -4.34
N ILE A 116 17.51 -7.04 -5.23
CA ILE A 116 17.42 -6.23 -6.46
C ILE A 116 16.19 -6.57 -7.31
N ASP A 117 15.70 -7.81 -7.28
CA ASP A 117 14.50 -8.23 -8.02
C ASP A 117 13.23 -7.48 -7.57
N GLN A 118 13.21 -6.91 -6.36
CA GLN A 118 12.11 -6.05 -5.91
C GLN A 118 12.07 -4.69 -6.65
N LEU A 119 13.17 -4.30 -7.29
CA LEU A 119 13.29 -3.07 -8.08
C LEU A 119 13.06 -3.31 -9.58
N ASP A 120 12.68 -4.52 -10.00
CA ASP A 120 12.41 -4.83 -11.40
C ASP A 120 11.29 -3.94 -11.94
N PRO A 121 11.58 -3.06 -12.92
CA PRO A 121 10.61 -2.13 -13.48
C PRO A 121 9.53 -2.82 -14.30
N CYS A 122 9.70 -4.10 -14.61
CA CYS A 122 8.78 -4.93 -15.36
C CYS A 122 8.17 -6.04 -14.49
N ARG A 123 8.42 -6.02 -13.17
CA ARG A 123 7.75 -6.90 -12.23
C ARG A 123 6.25 -6.70 -12.35
N LYS A 124 5.55 -7.74 -12.81
CA LYS A 124 4.11 -7.79 -12.67
C LYS A 124 3.83 -7.92 -11.18
N GLU A 125 3.13 -6.96 -10.60
CA GLU A 125 2.69 -7.09 -9.21
C GLU A 125 1.96 -8.42 -9.08
N GLU A 126 2.50 -9.33 -8.27
CA GLU A 126 1.79 -10.55 -7.90
C GLU A 126 0.65 -10.12 -6.99
N HIS A 127 -0.49 -9.79 -7.59
CA HIS A 127 -1.70 -9.56 -6.84
C HIS A 127 -2.08 -10.87 -6.17
N LYS A 128 -1.91 -10.92 -4.85
CA LYS A 128 -2.39 -12.04 -4.04
C LYS A 128 -3.91 -12.07 -4.11
N GLY A 129 -4.45 -13.23 -4.44
CA GLY A 129 -5.88 -13.47 -4.47
C GLY A 129 -6.45 -13.83 -5.84
N LYS A 130 -7.76 -14.05 -5.88
CA LYS A 130 -8.51 -14.42 -7.08
C LYS A 130 -9.13 -13.17 -7.70
N VAL A 131 -9.01 -13.03 -9.02
CA VAL A 131 -9.60 -11.89 -9.76
C VAL A 131 -11.10 -11.76 -9.49
N CYS A 132 -11.55 -10.54 -9.21
CA CYS A 132 -12.95 -10.17 -9.03
C CYS A 132 -13.18 -8.71 -9.43
N GLY A 133 -13.84 -8.49 -10.57
CA GLY A 133 -13.98 -7.15 -11.15
C GLY A 133 -12.62 -6.50 -11.41
N THR A 134 -12.37 -5.35 -10.77
CA THR A 134 -11.08 -4.63 -10.81
C THR A 134 -10.19 -4.92 -9.60
N THR A 135 -10.56 -5.89 -8.77
CA THR A 135 -9.89 -6.21 -7.49
C THR A 135 -9.51 -7.69 -7.40
N TYR A 136 -8.81 -8.08 -6.33
CA TYR A 136 -8.37 -9.45 -6.07
C TYR A 136 -8.84 -9.88 -4.67
N CYS A 137 -9.65 -10.93 -4.61
CA CYS A 137 -10.20 -11.42 -3.35
C CYS A 137 -9.22 -12.37 -2.69
N GLN A 138 -8.99 -12.21 -1.39
CA GLN A 138 -8.05 -13.00 -0.60
C GLN A 138 -8.74 -14.24 -0.02
N PRO A 139 -8.57 -15.44 -0.62
CA PRO A 139 -9.22 -16.65 -0.12
C PRO A 139 -8.71 -17.03 1.27
N GLU A 140 -7.47 -16.66 1.61
CA GLU A 140 -6.90 -16.83 2.95
C GLU A 140 -7.66 -16.06 4.05
N LEU A 141 -8.35 -14.97 3.70
CA LEU A 141 -9.22 -14.21 4.60
C LEU A 141 -10.68 -14.67 4.51
N GLY A 142 -10.99 -15.69 3.72
CA GLY A 142 -12.36 -16.16 3.49
C GLY A 142 -13.18 -15.26 2.57
N GLU A 143 -12.55 -14.35 1.81
CA GLU A 143 -13.27 -13.50 0.86
C GLU A 143 -13.80 -14.30 -0.34
N VAL A 144 -14.97 -13.90 -0.80
CA VAL A 144 -15.58 -14.40 -2.03
C VAL A 144 -15.83 -13.25 -3.00
N CYS A 145 -15.87 -13.57 -4.30
CA CYS A 145 -16.21 -12.60 -5.32
C CYS A 145 -17.73 -12.47 -5.42
N ILE A 146 -18.28 -11.38 -4.87
CA ILE A 146 -19.71 -11.10 -4.84
C ILE A 146 -20.11 -10.49 -6.19
N ALA A 147 -21.04 -11.16 -6.88
CA ALA A 147 -21.57 -10.77 -8.18
C ALA A 147 -20.51 -10.51 -9.27
N GLY A 148 -19.32 -11.12 -9.17
CA GLY A 148 -18.25 -10.91 -10.15
C GLY A 148 -17.56 -9.54 -10.07
N LYS A 149 -17.87 -8.72 -9.05
CA LYS A 149 -17.51 -7.29 -9.03
C LYS A 149 -16.74 -6.84 -7.81
N VAL A 150 -17.05 -7.37 -6.63
CA VAL A 150 -16.49 -6.88 -5.36
C VAL A 150 -16.11 -8.04 -4.44
N CYS A 151 -14.97 -7.91 -3.79
CA CYS A 151 -14.52 -8.84 -2.76
C CYS A 151 -15.18 -8.52 -1.42
N GLY A 152 -15.74 -9.53 -0.77
CA GLY A 152 -16.37 -9.36 0.53
C GLY A 152 -16.55 -10.69 1.25
N CYS A 153 -17.02 -10.60 2.49
CA CYS A 153 -17.37 -11.78 3.26
C CYS A 153 -18.65 -12.44 2.72
N PRO A 154 -18.74 -13.79 2.77
CA PRO A 154 -19.97 -14.50 2.45
C PRO A 154 -21.17 -14.01 3.27
N ASN A 155 -22.39 -14.28 2.78
CA ASN A 155 -23.63 -13.98 3.52
C ASN A 155 -23.58 -14.60 4.93
N GLY A 156 -23.90 -13.80 5.96
CA GLY A 156 -23.84 -14.20 7.37
C GLY A 156 -22.43 -14.11 7.99
N GLN A 157 -21.42 -13.70 7.23
CA GLN A 157 -20.07 -13.47 7.73
C GLN A 157 -19.67 -12.00 7.66
N LYS A 158 -18.89 -11.55 8.65
CA LYS A 158 -18.34 -10.20 8.73
C LYS A 158 -16.90 -10.24 9.24
N ARG A 159 -16.20 -9.12 9.20
CA ARG A 159 -14.83 -8.96 9.68
C ARG A 159 -14.64 -7.60 10.34
N THR A 160 -13.69 -7.50 11.25
CA THR A 160 -13.35 -6.26 11.97
C THR A 160 -12.49 -5.29 11.14
N GLY A 161 -11.92 -5.74 10.02
CA GLY A 161 -11.06 -4.95 9.14
C GLY A 161 -10.68 -5.70 7.87
N LEU A 162 -10.17 -4.99 6.86
CA LEU A 162 -9.85 -5.56 5.54
C LEU A 162 -8.76 -6.64 5.56
N ASP A 163 -7.88 -6.63 6.57
CA ASP A 163 -6.80 -7.59 6.77
C ASP A 163 -7.19 -8.77 7.70
N LYS A 164 -8.46 -8.85 8.10
CA LYS A 164 -8.96 -9.87 9.04
C LYS A 164 -9.82 -10.91 8.34
N PRO A 165 -9.80 -12.17 8.80
CA PRO A 165 -10.62 -13.21 8.23
C PRO A 165 -12.12 -12.93 8.47
N CYS A 166 -12.93 -13.32 7.51
CA CYS A 166 -14.38 -13.37 7.64
C CYS A 166 -14.77 -14.40 8.71
N LYS A 167 -15.70 -14.01 9.57
CA LYS A 167 -16.21 -14.80 10.69
C LYS A 167 -17.72 -14.83 10.64
N GLN A 168 -18.31 -15.97 11.01
CA GLN A 168 -19.75 -16.07 11.21
C GLN A 168 -20.18 -15.10 12.30
N VAL A 169 -21.27 -14.36 12.05
CA VAL A 169 -21.85 -13.44 13.02
C VAL A 169 -23.33 -13.71 13.23
N GLU A 170 -23.80 -13.42 14.43
CA GLU A 170 -25.21 -13.24 14.72
C GLU A 170 -25.49 -11.74 14.80
N SER A 171 -26.49 -11.28 14.06
CA SER A 171 -26.85 -9.86 13.98
C SER A 171 -28.15 -9.60 14.71
N TRP A 172 -28.21 -8.52 15.48
CA TRP A 172 -29.44 -8.02 16.10
C TRP A 172 -29.64 -6.55 15.75
N ASN A 173 -30.90 -6.19 15.47
CA ASN A 173 -31.25 -4.81 15.13
C ASN A 173 -31.53 -4.02 16.41
N LEU A 174 -30.79 -2.93 16.61
CA LEU A 174 -30.94 -2.04 17.76
C LEU A 174 -31.45 -0.67 17.30
N PRO A 175 -32.70 -0.28 17.62
CA PRO A 175 -33.17 1.06 17.35
C PRO A 175 -32.52 2.03 18.34
N LEU A 176 -31.61 2.88 17.86
CA LEU A 176 -30.94 3.88 18.69
C LEU A 176 -31.32 5.30 18.23
N TRP A 177 -31.78 6.12 19.17
CA TRP A 177 -32.05 7.53 18.92
C TRP A 177 -30.79 8.37 19.14
N VAL A 178 -30.28 8.96 18.06
CA VAL A 178 -29.16 9.91 18.11
C VAL A 178 -29.69 11.33 18.14
N ALA A 179 -29.61 11.99 19.30
CA ALA A 179 -30.17 13.34 19.48
C ALA A 179 -29.22 14.47 19.08
N ARG A 180 -27.90 14.26 19.17
CA ARG A 180 -26.88 15.31 19.00
C ARG A 180 -25.59 14.79 18.38
N GLU A 181 -24.90 15.65 17.63
CA GLU A 181 -23.49 15.50 17.25
C GLU A 181 -22.69 16.57 17.99
N GLY A 182 -21.91 16.17 19.01
CA GLY A 182 -21.25 17.10 19.92
C GLY A 182 -22.26 18.01 20.63
N ASN A 183 -22.12 19.33 20.46
CA ASN A 183 -23.04 20.31 21.03
C ASN A 183 -24.21 20.68 20.10
N THR A 184 -24.28 20.09 18.91
CA THR A 184 -25.28 20.41 17.89
C THR A 184 -26.44 19.43 17.96
N THR A 185 -27.67 19.94 18.11
CA THR A 185 -28.88 19.12 17.99
C THR A 185 -29.07 18.66 16.55
N LEU A 186 -29.19 17.35 16.35
CA LEU A 186 -29.48 16.79 15.05
C LEU A 186 -30.97 16.95 14.74
N LYS A 187 -31.27 17.51 13.57
CA LYS A 187 -32.63 17.58 13.03
C LYS A 187 -32.72 16.63 11.85
N TYR A 188 -33.74 15.79 11.84
CA TYR A 188 -33.98 14.91 10.71
C TYR A 188 -34.25 15.74 9.44
N THR A 189 -33.59 15.38 8.36
CA THR A 189 -33.87 15.82 6.98
C THR A 189 -33.92 14.59 6.09
N ASN A 190 -34.60 14.69 4.94
CA ASN A 190 -34.63 13.58 3.98
C ASN A 190 -33.24 13.23 3.44
N ASP A 191 -32.31 14.19 3.44
CA ASP A 191 -30.92 13.96 3.04
C ASP A 191 -30.20 12.99 3.97
N LEU A 192 -30.54 12.97 5.27
CA LEU A 192 -30.00 11.99 6.21
C LEU A 192 -30.44 10.56 5.91
N ALA A 193 -31.52 10.35 5.17
CA ALA A 193 -31.96 9.04 4.71
C ALA A 193 -31.33 8.66 3.34
N ASN A 194 -30.58 9.56 2.71
CA ASN A 194 -29.96 9.33 1.40
C ASN A 194 -28.51 8.83 1.55
N PRO A 195 -28.18 7.57 1.19
CA PRO A 195 -26.83 7.03 1.32
C PRO A 195 -25.75 7.75 0.48
N LEU A 196 -26.17 8.50 -0.54
CA LEU A 196 -25.27 9.27 -1.38
C LEU A 196 -24.87 10.61 -0.76
N ASP A 197 -25.64 11.09 0.23
CA ASP A 197 -25.41 12.37 0.89
C ASP A 197 -24.21 12.33 1.84
N GLU A 198 -23.42 13.40 1.86
CA GLU A 198 -22.22 13.47 2.70
C GLU A 198 -22.55 13.56 4.20
N MET A 199 -23.68 14.17 4.57
CA MET A 199 -24.13 14.23 5.95
C MET A 199 -24.55 12.85 6.45
N HIS A 200 -25.24 12.07 5.61
CA HIS A 200 -25.54 10.66 5.89
C HIS A 200 -24.24 9.86 6.13
N LYS A 201 -23.29 9.90 5.18
CA LYS A 201 -22.02 9.15 5.29
C LYS A 201 -21.25 9.52 6.56
N LYS A 202 -21.16 10.82 6.86
CA LYS A 202 -20.49 11.32 8.07
C LYS A 202 -21.17 10.79 9.34
N LEU A 203 -22.50 10.84 9.40
CA LEU A 203 -23.28 10.39 10.55
C LEU A 203 -23.16 8.87 10.75
N VAL A 204 -23.28 8.09 9.68
CA VAL A 204 -23.10 6.62 9.71
C VAL A 204 -21.70 6.26 10.20
N SER A 205 -20.66 6.86 9.62
CA SER A 205 -19.28 6.59 10.03
C SER A 205 -19.02 6.95 11.49
N GLY A 206 -19.54 8.09 11.96
CA GLY A 206 -19.42 8.50 13.36
C GLY A 206 -20.16 7.55 14.32
N PHE A 207 -21.36 7.12 13.94
CA PHE A 207 -22.18 6.19 14.72
C PHE A 207 -21.52 4.81 14.84
N GLU A 208 -21.13 4.19 13.73
CA GLU A 208 -20.50 2.86 13.72
C GLU A 208 -19.20 2.86 14.52
N LYS A 209 -18.37 3.91 14.37
CA LYS A 209 -17.17 4.10 15.17
C LYS A 209 -17.49 4.23 16.66
N GLY A 210 -18.47 5.05 17.02
CA GLY A 210 -18.86 5.26 18.42
C GLY A 210 -19.39 3.98 19.08
N ILE A 211 -20.15 3.16 18.35
CA ILE A 211 -20.59 1.85 18.81
C ILE A 211 -19.39 0.92 19.01
N ALA A 212 -18.48 0.82 18.04
CA ALA A 212 -17.28 -0.02 18.16
C ALA A 212 -16.41 0.37 19.38
N GLU A 213 -16.16 1.67 19.57
CA GLU A 213 -15.42 2.19 20.72
C GLU A 213 -16.14 1.95 22.07
N SER A 214 -17.46 1.94 22.05
CA SER A 214 -18.28 1.63 23.24
C SER A 214 -18.17 0.15 23.60
N TYR A 215 -18.35 -0.76 22.63
CA TYR A 215 -18.23 -2.20 22.85
C TYR A 215 -16.84 -2.62 23.31
N ALA A 216 -15.78 -1.95 22.84
CA ALA A 216 -14.41 -2.19 23.29
C ALA A 216 -14.21 -1.98 24.80
N LYS A 217 -15.11 -1.23 25.46
CA LYS A 217 -15.10 -0.97 26.91
C LYS A 217 -16.05 -1.89 27.70
N THR A 218 -16.69 -2.84 27.04
CA THR A 218 -17.61 -3.80 27.68
C THR A 218 -16.98 -5.19 27.80
N PRO A 219 -17.54 -6.09 28.62
CA PRO A 219 -17.17 -7.51 28.61
C PRO A 219 -17.38 -8.20 27.26
N LEU A 220 -18.13 -7.59 26.33
CA LEU A 220 -18.42 -8.15 25.00
C LEU A 220 -17.36 -7.79 23.95
N LYS A 221 -16.29 -7.07 24.31
CA LYS A 221 -15.24 -6.61 23.39
C LYS A 221 -14.68 -7.71 22.47
N ASP A 222 -14.57 -8.94 22.98
CA ASP A 222 -13.98 -10.07 22.24
C ASP A 222 -14.99 -10.75 21.31
N GLY A 223 -16.29 -10.51 21.52
CA GLY A 223 -17.39 -11.00 20.67
C GLY A 223 -17.88 -9.98 19.64
N PHE A 224 -17.54 -8.70 19.81
CA PHE A 224 -17.94 -7.66 18.86
C PHE A 224 -17.13 -7.74 17.55
N VAL A 225 -17.82 -7.76 16.40
CA VAL A 225 -17.19 -7.80 15.07
C VAL A 225 -17.33 -6.47 14.36
N VAL A 226 -18.55 -5.99 14.18
CA VAL A 226 -18.84 -4.74 13.47
C VAL A 226 -20.24 -4.26 13.84
N ALA A 227 -20.49 -2.96 13.69
CA ALA A 227 -21.82 -2.37 13.68
C ALA A 227 -22.08 -1.78 12.29
N GLU A 228 -23.29 -1.97 11.77
CA GLU A 228 -23.70 -1.48 10.46
C GLU A 228 -25.00 -0.68 10.64
N VAL A 229 -25.08 0.52 10.06
CA VAL A 229 -26.33 1.28 10.04
C VAL A 229 -27.23 0.75 8.94
N ASN A 230 -28.37 0.17 9.33
CA ASN A 230 -29.36 -0.35 8.37
C ASN A 230 -30.17 0.78 7.71
N ASP A 231 -30.63 1.76 8.49
CA ASP A 231 -31.47 2.86 8.02
C ASP A 231 -31.42 4.05 8.98
N ILE A 232 -31.66 5.26 8.46
CA ILE A 232 -31.85 6.49 9.23
C ILE A 232 -33.24 7.03 8.95
N VAL A 233 -34.14 6.83 9.91
CA VAL A 233 -35.55 7.17 9.77
C VAL A 233 -35.95 8.39 10.60
N ASN A 234 -37.07 9.01 10.23
CA ASN A 234 -37.63 10.11 10.98
C ASN A 234 -38.12 9.62 12.37
N PRO A 235 -37.63 10.17 13.49
CA PRO A 235 -38.04 9.70 14.82
C PRO A 235 -39.55 9.87 15.07
N ASN A 236 -40.20 10.84 14.41
CA ASN A 236 -41.64 11.07 14.55
C ASN A 236 -42.50 10.00 13.87
N THR A 237 -41.93 9.20 12.96
CA THR A 237 -42.67 8.10 12.31
C THR A 237 -42.61 6.82 13.12
N ILE A 238 -41.61 6.64 13.99
CA ILE A 238 -41.51 5.48 14.89
C ILE A 238 -42.54 5.60 16.03
N ASN A 239 -42.72 6.80 16.62
CA ASN A 239 -43.63 7.02 17.74
C ASN A 239 -45.13 6.84 17.41
N LYS A 240 -45.51 6.67 16.14
CA LYS A 240 -46.90 6.37 15.73
C LYS A 240 -47.19 4.87 15.60
N ALA A 241 -46.16 4.02 15.53
CA ALA A 241 -46.32 2.58 15.35
C ALA A 241 -46.38 1.81 16.68
N SER A 242 -45.84 2.37 17.77
CA SER A 242 -45.94 1.80 19.10
C SER A 242 -47.19 2.33 19.80
N PHE A 243 -48.34 1.64 19.64
CA PHE A 243 -49.53 1.56 20.52
C PHE A 243 -50.80 1.05 19.79
N ALA A 244 -50.70 0.58 18.54
CA ALA A 244 -51.85 0.08 17.77
C ALA A 244 -51.90 -1.46 17.64
N ASP A 245 -51.31 -2.20 18.57
CA ASP A 245 -51.52 -3.65 18.72
C ASP A 245 -51.84 -3.96 20.19
N ASN A 246 -53.09 -3.69 20.56
CA ASN A 246 -53.83 -4.30 21.67
C ASN A 246 -55.30 -3.92 21.48
N ASP A 247 -55.97 -4.64 20.56
CA ASP A 247 -57.40 -5.00 20.61
C ASP A 247 -57.62 -6.24 19.76
#